data_AF-A0A452RUP4-F1
#
_entry.id   AF-A0A452RUP4-F1
#
_cell.length_a   1.000
_cell.length_b   1.000
_cell.length_c   1.000
_cell.angle_alpha   90.00
_cell.angle_beta   90.00
_cell.angle_gamma   90.00
#
_symmetry.space_group_name_H-M   'P 1'
#
loop_
_entity.id
_entity.type
_entity.pdbx_description
1 polymer ?
#
loop_
_entity_poly.entity_id
_entity_poly.type
_entity_poly.pdbx_seq_one_letter_code
_entity_poly.pdbx_strand_id
1 'polypeptide(L)'
;MRGSILERWDHALSRRQTLNDCATQAPQKLMYTVNKNHEANIYRLTISFFFFLGLSAAQRKFAHSLRDFKFEFIGDAETDDERCIDASLREFSNFLKNLEEQREIMVSFLGP
;
A
#
# COMPACT_ATOMS: atom_id res chain seq x y z
N MET A 1 -53.87 -27.08 -19.51
CA MET A 1 -52.70 -27.77 -18.94
C MET A 1 -52.42 -27.19 -17.56
N ARG A 2 -52.95 -27.82 -16.49
CA ARG A 2 -52.57 -27.53 -15.09
C ARG A 2 -51.91 -28.81 -14.59
N GLY A 3 -50.66 -28.72 -14.15
CA GLY A 3 -49.89 -29.87 -13.69
C GLY A 3 -50.60 -30.63 -12.57
N SER A 4 -50.29 -31.92 -12.45
CA SER A 4 -50.90 -32.79 -11.43
C SER A 4 -50.51 -32.36 -10.01
N ILE A 5 -51.30 -32.74 -9.01
CA ILE A 5 -50.97 -32.46 -7.60
C ILE A 5 -49.57 -33.00 -7.26
N LEU A 6 -49.19 -34.16 -7.81
CA LEU A 6 -47.90 -34.79 -7.64
C LEU A 6 -46.75 -33.90 -8.16
N GLU A 7 -46.89 -33.33 -9.36
CA GLU A 7 -45.88 -32.39 -9.91
C GLU A 7 -45.72 -31.14 -9.06
N ARG A 8 -46.81 -30.65 -8.43
CA ARG A 8 -46.75 -29.53 -7.48
C ARG A 8 -46.02 -29.88 -6.20
N TRP A 9 -46.18 -31.10 -5.68
CA TRP A 9 -45.44 -31.59 -4.52
C TRP A 9 -43.95 -31.78 -4.83
N ASP A 10 -43.61 -32.35 -5.98
CA ASP A 10 -42.22 -32.51 -6.41
C ASP A 10 -41.52 -31.17 -6.58
N HIS A 11 -42.20 -30.19 -7.19
CA HIS A 11 -41.66 -28.83 -7.31
C HIS A 11 -41.47 -28.15 -5.94
N ALA A 12 -42.40 -28.35 -4.99
CA ALA A 12 -42.26 -27.83 -3.63
C ALA A 12 -41.11 -28.50 -2.86
N LEU A 13 -40.93 -29.81 -3.01
CA LEU A 13 -39.83 -30.57 -2.41
C LEU A 13 -38.48 -30.13 -2.99
N SER A 14 -38.39 -29.99 -4.31
CA SER A 14 -37.21 -29.46 -5.00
C SER A 14 -36.83 -28.06 -4.48
N ARG A 15 -37.81 -27.15 -4.37
CA ARG A 15 -37.56 -25.82 -3.78
C ARG A 15 -37.08 -25.90 -2.32
N ARG A 16 -37.64 -26.80 -1.51
CA ARG A 16 -37.18 -27.01 -0.14
C ARG A 16 -35.74 -27.52 -0.09
N GLN A 17 -35.38 -28.45 -0.98
CA GLN A 17 -33.99 -28.91 -1.14
C GLN A 17 -33.06 -27.73 -1.45
N THR A 18 -33.42 -26.90 -2.43
CA THR A 18 -32.59 -25.74 -2.83
C THR A 18 -32.42 -24.71 -1.71
N LEU A 19 -33.43 -24.52 -0.87
CA LEU A 19 -33.35 -23.63 0.30
C LEU A 19 -32.42 -24.20 1.37
N ASN A 20 -32.46 -25.51 1.61
CA ASN A 20 -31.55 -26.17 2.53
C ASN A 20 -30.10 -26.11 2.04
N ASP A 21 -29.87 -26.32 0.73
CA ASP A 21 -28.54 -26.21 0.11
C ASP A 21 -27.99 -24.78 0.19
N CYS A 22 -28.85 -23.78 -0.02
CA CYS A 22 -28.49 -22.37 0.14
C CYS A 22 -28.11 -22.04 1.59
N ALA A 23 -28.88 -22.55 2.57
CA ALA A 23 -28.64 -22.35 3.99
C ALA A 23 -27.33 -23.00 4.47
N THR A 24 -26.95 -24.16 3.94
CA THR A 24 -25.68 -24.82 4.27
C THR A 24 -24.48 -24.16 3.60
N GLN A 25 -24.65 -23.63 2.39
CA GLN A 25 -23.54 -23.04 1.63
C GLN A 25 -23.26 -21.56 1.96
N ALA A 26 -24.26 -20.80 2.41
CA ALA A 26 -24.10 -19.40 2.80
C ALA A 26 -22.96 -19.16 3.82
N PRO A 27 -22.86 -19.88 4.95
CA PRO A 27 -21.77 -19.67 5.92
C PRO A 27 -20.39 -20.04 5.35
N GLN A 28 -20.29 -21.08 4.53
CA GLN A 28 -19.03 -21.47 3.87
C GLN A 28 -18.57 -20.40 2.87
N LYS A 29 -19.50 -19.84 2.10
CA LYS A 29 -19.23 -18.75 1.16
C LYS A 29 -18.79 -17.47 1.87
N LEU A 30 -19.40 -17.17 3.02
CA LEU A 30 -18.99 -16.04 3.86
C LEU A 30 -17.56 -16.25 4.38
N MET A 31 -17.26 -17.42 4.96
CA MET A 31 -15.91 -17.75 5.45
C MET A 31 -14.85 -17.68 4.35
N TYR A 32 -15.15 -18.20 3.15
CA TYR A 32 -14.27 -18.08 1.99
C TYR A 32 -14.01 -16.61 1.63
N THR A 33 -15.08 -15.79 1.60
CA THR A 33 -14.97 -14.36 1.27
C THR A 33 -14.17 -13.61 2.34
N VAL A 34 -14.41 -13.87 3.62
CA VAL A 34 -13.66 -13.27 4.73
C VAL A 34 -12.18 -13.64 4.65
N ASN A 35 -11.86 -14.92 4.41
CA ASN A 35 -10.47 -15.37 4.26
C ASN A 35 -9.80 -14.71 3.04
N LYS A 36 -10.48 -14.66 1.89
CA LYS A 36 -9.97 -13.96 0.70
C LYS A 36 -9.73 -12.47 0.94
N ASN A 37 -10.61 -11.81 1.66
CA ASN A 37 -10.44 -10.41 2.04
C ASN A 37 -9.27 -10.23 3.02
N HIS A 38 -9.09 -11.16 3.96
CA HIS A 38 -7.97 -11.16 4.88
C HIS A 38 -6.63 -11.34 4.14
N GLU A 39 -6.53 -12.33 3.24
CA GLU A 39 -5.38 -12.51 2.35
C GLU A 39 -5.11 -11.23 1.55
N ALA A 40 -6.11 -10.68 0.87
CA ALA A 40 -5.97 -9.45 0.10
C ALA A 40 -5.50 -8.27 0.96
N ASN A 41 -6.02 -8.12 2.18
CA ASN A 41 -5.60 -7.07 3.11
C ASN A 41 -4.15 -7.24 3.55
N ILE A 42 -3.71 -8.47 3.82
CA ILE A 42 -2.30 -8.77 4.09
C ILE A 42 -1.44 -8.31 2.91
N TYR A 43 -1.75 -8.76 1.69
CA TYR A 43 -0.97 -8.35 0.51
C TYR A 43 -0.94 -6.84 0.32
N ARG A 44 -2.08 -6.15 0.52
CA ARG A 44 -2.14 -4.69 0.44
C ARG A 44 -1.26 -4.02 1.48
N LEU A 45 -1.28 -4.51 2.72
CA LEU A 45 -0.45 -3.97 3.81
C LEU A 45 1.04 -4.21 3.55
N THR A 46 1.40 -5.44 3.15
CA THR A 46 2.77 -5.83 2.81
C THR A 46 3.33 -5.00 1.65
N ILE A 47 2.57 -4.86 0.55
CA ILE A 47 2.97 -4.03 -0.58
C ILE A 47 3.17 -2.57 -0.15
N SER A 48 2.23 -2.02 0.64
CA SER A 48 2.33 -0.64 1.12
C SER A 48 3.58 -0.44 1.98
N PHE A 49 3.88 -1.37 2.88
CA PHE A 49 5.07 -1.33 3.72
C PHE A 49 6.36 -1.31 2.89
N PHE A 50 6.52 -2.25 1.96
CA PHE A 50 7.70 -2.30 1.08
C PHE A 50 7.82 -1.05 0.20
N PHE A 51 6.71 -0.50 -0.28
CA PHE A 51 6.71 0.75 -1.04
C PHE A 51 7.23 1.92 -0.18
N PHE A 52 6.73 2.07 1.05
CA PHE A 52 7.18 3.13 1.96
C PHE A 52 8.67 2.99 2.31
N LEU A 53 9.16 1.77 2.53
CA LEU A 53 10.59 1.52 2.74
C LEU A 53 11.42 1.91 1.52
N GLY A 54 10.99 1.53 0.31
CA GLY A 54 11.67 1.88 -0.93
C GLY A 54 11.71 3.38 -1.19
N LEU A 55 10.59 4.07 -0.96
CA LEU A 55 10.50 5.53 -1.06
C LEU A 55 11.45 6.22 -0.08
N SER A 56 11.43 5.80 1.18
CA SER A 56 12.29 6.33 2.23
C SER A 56 13.79 6.15 1.91
N ALA A 57 14.16 4.99 1.35
CA ALA A 57 15.53 4.76 0.89
C ALA A 57 15.92 5.65 -0.30
N ALA A 58 15.02 5.85 -1.26
CA ALA A 58 15.25 6.74 -2.40
C ALA A 58 15.40 8.22 -1.96
N GLN A 59 14.58 8.67 -1.01
CA GLN A 59 14.65 10.03 -0.47
C GLN A 59 15.97 10.29 0.28
N ARG A 60 16.47 9.33 1.08
CA ARG A 60 17.80 9.43 1.70
C ARG A 60 18.92 9.52 0.67
N LYS A 61 18.86 8.71 -0.40
CA LYS A 61 19.84 8.77 -1.50
C LYS A 61 19.79 10.12 -2.21
N PHE A 62 18.60 10.64 -2.49
CA PHE A 62 18.43 11.96 -3.10
C PHE A 62 19.00 13.07 -2.21
N ALA A 63 18.74 13.04 -0.90
CA ALA A 63 19.35 13.96 0.04
C ALA A 63 20.89 13.92 -0.01
N HIS A 64 21.48 12.72 -0.06
CA HIS A 64 22.92 12.56 -0.22
C HIS A 64 23.43 13.15 -1.54
N SER A 65 22.72 12.91 -2.65
CA SER A 65 23.07 13.50 -3.95
C SER A 65 23.01 15.02 -3.95
N LEU A 66 22.05 15.63 -3.24
CA LEU A 66 21.96 17.08 -3.09
C LEU A 66 23.11 17.66 -2.26
N ARG A 67 23.53 16.94 -1.21
CA ARG A 67 24.63 17.37 -0.34
C ARG A 67 25.98 17.37 -1.06
N ASP A 68 26.19 16.38 -1.91
CA ASP A 68 27.44 16.20 -2.67
C ASP A 68 27.40 16.88 -4.03
N PHE A 69 26.26 17.46 -4.40
CA PHE A 69 26.12 18.21 -5.62
C PHE A 69 27.12 19.36 -5.62
N LYS A 70 27.85 19.51 -6.72
CA LYS A 70 28.75 20.64 -6.95
C LYS A 70 28.38 21.25 -8.28
N PHE A 71 28.15 22.55 -8.30
CA PHE A 71 28.01 23.28 -9.54
C PHE A 71 29.33 23.21 -10.32
N GLU A 72 29.22 22.94 -11.62
CA GLU A 72 30.31 23.27 -12.54
C GLU A 72 30.23 24.78 -12.78
N PHE A 73 31.22 25.51 -12.28
CA PHE A 73 31.27 26.97 -12.42
C PHE A 73 31.38 27.35 -13.90
N ILE A 74 30.56 28.31 -14.34
CA ILE A 74 30.66 28.88 -15.68
C ILE A 74 31.49 30.17 -15.56
N GLY A 75 32.80 30.08 -15.76
CA GLY A 75 33.74 31.21 -15.70
C GLY A 75 34.87 31.03 -14.70
N ASP A 76 35.67 32.08 -14.49
CA ASP A 76 36.91 32.02 -13.69
C ASP A 76 36.71 32.28 -12.19
N ALA A 77 35.48 32.62 -11.75
CA ALA A 77 35.16 32.91 -10.36
C ALA A 77 33.72 32.51 -9.99
N GLU A 78 33.56 32.02 -8.76
CA GLU A 78 32.25 31.67 -8.17
C GLU A 78 31.45 32.94 -7.80
N THR A 79 30.21 32.99 -8.25
CA THR A 79 29.25 34.07 -7.99
C THR A 79 28.53 33.93 -6.64
N ASP A 80 27.97 35.04 -6.14
CA ASP A 80 27.16 35.02 -4.91
C ASP A 80 25.90 34.16 -5.05
N ASP A 81 25.28 34.14 -6.23
CA ASP A 81 24.10 33.33 -6.50
C ASP A 81 24.43 31.83 -6.46
N GLU A 82 25.55 31.40 -7.03
CA GLU A 82 26.01 30.00 -6.97
C GLU A 82 26.27 29.56 -5.53
N ARG A 83 26.91 30.41 -4.71
CA ARG A 83 27.07 30.15 -3.26
C ARG A 83 25.75 30.01 -2.54
N CYS A 84 24.80 30.90 -2.84
CA CYS A 84 23.47 30.89 -2.23
C CYS A 84 22.71 29.61 -2.58
N ILE A 85 22.79 29.16 -3.83
CA ILE A 85 22.14 27.93 -4.29
C ILE A 85 22.80 26.71 -3.63
N ASP A 86 24.13 26.60 -3.60
CA ASP A 86 24.84 25.50 -2.93
C ASP A 86 24.44 25.39 -1.44
N ALA A 87 24.43 26.52 -0.74
CA ALA A 87 23.99 26.57 0.65
C ALA A 87 22.54 26.10 0.81
N SER A 88 21.64 26.54 -0.08
CA SER A 88 20.22 26.15 -0.07
C SER A 88 20.03 24.65 -0.31
N LEU A 89 20.79 24.05 -1.24
CA LEU A 89 20.74 22.61 -1.51
C LEU A 89 21.25 21.78 -0.33
N ARG A 90 22.32 22.25 0.33
CA ARG A 90 22.83 21.62 1.56
C ARG A 90 21.81 21.68 2.69
N GLU A 91 21.16 22.82 2.90
CA GLU A 91 20.12 22.95 3.91
C GLU A 91 18.94 22.01 3.64
N PHE A 92 18.46 21.98 2.39
CA PHE A 92 17.39 21.09 1.98
C PHE A 92 17.78 19.61 2.12
N SER A 93 19.03 19.25 1.81
CA SER A 93 19.53 17.89 2.02
C SER A 93 19.49 17.46 3.49
N ASN A 94 19.87 18.36 4.41
CA ASN A 94 19.83 18.11 5.85
C ASN A 94 18.39 17.97 6.34
N PHE A 95 17.48 18.82 5.83
CA PHE A 95 16.06 18.71 6.11
C PHE A 95 15.49 17.35 5.70
N LEU A 96 15.76 16.90 4.47
CA LEU A 96 15.30 15.58 4.00
C LEU A 96 15.88 14.43 4.82
N LYS A 97 17.15 14.52 5.19
CA LYS A 97 17.79 13.52 6.06
C LYS A 97 17.08 13.42 7.41
N ASN A 98 16.86 14.55 8.08
CA ASN A 98 16.17 14.60 9.35
C ASN A 98 14.73 14.07 9.25
N LEU A 99 14.02 14.42 8.17
CA LEU A 99 12.66 13.94 7.91
C LEU A 99 12.64 12.41 7.81
N GLU A 100 13.56 11.81 7.06
CA GLU A 100 13.61 10.36 6.90
C GLU A 100 14.06 9.63 8.18
N GLU A 101 14.92 10.24 9.00
CA GLU A 101 15.25 9.72 10.33
C GLU A 101 14.00 9.69 11.24
N GLN A 102 13.19 10.75 11.24
CA GLN A 102 11.93 10.76 11.99
C GLN A 102 10.93 9.71 11.46
N ARG A 103 10.87 9.51 10.14
CA ARG A 103 10.03 8.45 9.54
C ARG A 103 10.49 7.07 9.99
N GLU A 104 11.80 6.81 10.02
CA GLU A 104 12.37 5.54 10.48
C GLU A 104 12.02 5.25 11.93
N ILE A 105 12.12 6.25 12.80
CA ILE A 105 11.71 6.16 14.20
C ILE A 105 10.23 5.78 14.28
N MET A 106 9.34 6.46 13.54
CA MET A 106 7.91 6.12 13.52
C MET A 106 7.64 4.68 13.06
N VAL A 107 8.35 4.21 12.03
CA VAL A 107 8.21 2.83 11.54
C VAL A 107 8.75 1.82 12.53
N SER A 108 9.84 2.14 13.26
CA SER A 108 10.42 1.25 14.27
C SER A 108 9.47 0.96 15.44
N PHE A 109 8.54 1.88 15.75
CA PHE A 109 7.51 1.66 16.76
C PHE A 109 6.40 0.70 16.33
N LEU A 110 6.32 0.31 15.05
CA LEU A 110 5.30 -0.62 14.55
C LEU A 110 5.65 -2.10 14.81
N GLY A 111 6.82 -2.38 15.38
CA GLY A 111 7.29 -3.73 15.74
C GLY A 111 7.85 -4.54 14.55
N PRO A 112 8.51 -5.69 14.81
CA PRO A 112 8.85 -6.67 13.78
C PRO A 112 7.63 -7.39 13.21
#